data_AF-A0A9X2AEZ3-F1
#
_entry.id   AF-A0A9X2AEZ3-F1
#
_cell.length_a   1.000
_cell.length_b   1.000
_cell.length_c   1.000
_cell.angle_alpha   90.00
_cell.angle_beta   90.00
_cell.angle_gamma   90.00
#
_symmetry.space_group_name_H-M   'P 1'
#
loop_
_entity.id
_entity.type
_entity.pdbx_description
1 polymer ?
#
loop_
_entity_poly.entity_id
_entity_poly.type
_entity_poly.pdbx_seq_one_letter_code
_entity_poly.pdbx_strand_id
1 'polypeptide(L)' 'MVTSNEAFIAWAKEVFTETEYQQFTKLMQLREDPNPEMAAFANEELIALTKDVHNRQELRSRLFAR' A
#
# COMPACT_ATOMS: atom_id res chain seq x y z
N MET A 1 -15.43 -16.22 -1.86
CA MET A 1 -14.01 -16.10 -2.22
C MET A 1 -13.65 -14.65 -2.01
N VAL A 2 -12.83 -14.32 -1.01
CA VAL A 2 -12.34 -12.94 -0.86
C VAL A 2 -11.33 -12.74 -1.96
N THR A 3 -11.60 -11.84 -2.90
CA THR A 3 -10.64 -11.56 -3.97
C THR A 3 -9.42 -10.88 -3.37
N SER A 4 -8.21 -11.16 -3.88
CA SER A 4 -6.95 -10.64 -3.31
C SER A 4 -6.92 -9.12 -3.14
N ASN A 5 -7.78 -8.39 -3.87
CA ASN A 5 -7.92 -6.94 -3.76
C ASN A 5 -8.68 -6.51 -2.49
N GLU A 6 -9.70 -7.24 -2.06
CA GLU A 6 -10.50 -6.91 -0.86
C GLU A 6 -9.70 -7.13 0.43
N ALA A 7 -8.95 -8.24 0.51
CA ALA A 7 -8.07 -8.51 1.65
C ALA A 7 -6.97 -7.44 1.78
N PHE A 8 -6.46 -6.97 0.64
CA PHE A 8 -5.44 -5.94 0.61
C PHE A 8 -5.97 -4.57 1.02
N ILE A 9 -7.18 -4.21 0.60
CA ILE A 9 -7.86 -2.97 1.02
C ILE A 9 -8.18 -3.00 2.53
N ALA A 10 -8.64 -4.14 3.05
CA ALA A 10 -8.91 -4.29 4.48
C ALA A 10 -7.62 -4.11 5.31
N TRP A 11 -6.54 -4.79 4.93
CA TRP A 11 -5.24 -4.64 5.57
C TRP A 11 -4.70 -3.20 5.48
N ALA A 12 -4.83 -2.56 4.31
CA ALA A 12 -4.38 -1.17 4.13
C ALA A 12 -5.12 -0.22 5.08
N LYS A 13 -6.42 -0.41 5.32
CA LYS A 13 -7.19 0.41 6.27
C LYS A 13 -6.74 0.24 7.72
N GLU A 14 -6.29 -0.94 8.11
CA GLU A 14 -5.86 -1.23 9.48
C GLU A 14 -4.46 -0.72 9.79
N VAL A 15 -3.61 -0.65 8.75
CA VAL A 15 -2.18 -0.41 8.91
C VAL A 15 -1.76 0.97 8.45
N PHE A 16 -2.33 1.47 7.35
CA PHE A 16 -1.93 2.75 6.79
C PHE A 16 -2.52 3.86 7.65
N THR A 17 -1.77 4.94 7.79
CA THR A 17 -2.35 6.19 8.28
C THR A 17 -3.39 6.70 7.27
N GLU A 18 -4.26 7.62 7.69
CA GLU A 18 -5.28 8.19 6.80
C GLU A 18 -4.66 8.81 5.54
N THR A 19 -3.55 9.55 5.69
CA THR A 19 -2.82 10.15 4.57
C THR A 19 -2.27 9.11 3.60
N GLU A 20 -1.67 8.03 4.12
CA GLU A 20 -1.12 6.94 3.31
C GLU A 20 -2.21 6.15 2.61
N TYR A 21 -3.35 5.94 3.28
CA TYR A 21 -4.51 5.29 2.68
C TYR A 21 -5.11 6.12 1.54
N GLN A 22 -5.17 7.45 1.70
CA GLN A 22 -5.57 8.36 0.63
C GLN A 22 -4.58 8.33 -0.54
N GLN A 23 -3.27 8.32 -0.27
CA GLN A 23 -2.24 8.19 -1.31
C GLN A 23 -2.35 6.83 -2.03
N PHE A 24 -2.48 5.74 -1.29
CA PHE A 24 -2.69 4.40 -1.82
C PHE A 24 -3.89 4.33 -2.77
N THR A 25 -5.02 4.90 -2.38
CA THR A 25 -6.24 4.91 -3.19
C THR A 25 -6.03 5.69 -4.50
N LYS A 26 -5.34 6.83 -4.45
CA LYS A 26 -5.00 7.62 -5.65
C LYS A 26 -4.06 6.86 -6.58
N LEU A 27 -3.05 6.19 -6.03
CA LEU A 27 -2.10 5.40 -6.83
C LEU A 27 -2.76 4.17 -7.45
N MET A 28 -3.70 3.52 -6.74
CA MET A 28 -4.49 2.42 -7.31
C MET A 28 -5.33 2.88 -8.52
N GLN A 29 -5.91 4.07 -8.47
CA GLN A 29 -6.62 4.66 -9.61
C GLN A 29 -5.67 5.01 -10.77
N LEU A 30 -4.51 5.60 -10.46
CA LEU A 30 -3.48 5.94 -11.46
C LEU A 30 -2.89 4.70 -12.15
N ARG A 31 -2.91 3.55 -11.50
CA ARG A 31 -2.49 2.28 -12.11
C ARG A 31 -3.44 1.83 -13.24
N GLU A 32 -4.71 2.23 -13.17
CA GLU A 32 -5.72 1.96 -14.21
C GLU A 32 -5.71 3.03 -15.31
N ASP A 33 -4.80 4.02 -15.23
CA ASP A 33 -4.68 5.06 -16.24
C ASP A 33 -4.25 4.46 -17.59
N PRO A 34 -4.86 4.90 -18.71
CA PRO A 34 -4.50 4.42 -20.04
C PRO A 34 -3.08 4.79 -20.45
N ASN A 35 -2.43 5.76 -19.79
CA ASN A 35 -1.04 6.10 -20.00
C ASN A 35 -0.11 5.10 -19.28
N PRO A 36 0.70 4.30 -20.02
CA PRO A 36 1.58 3.30 -19.43
C PRO A 36 2.67 3.90 -18.52
N GLU A 37 3.10 5.15 -18.77
CA GLU A 37 4.10 5.82 -17.93
C GLU A 37 3.50 6.18 -16.56
N MET A 38 2.24 6.64 -16.54
CA MET A 38 1.52 6.94 -15.31
C MET A 38 1.22 5.67 -14.52
N ALA A 39 0.83 4.59 -15.20
CA ALA A 39 0.60 3.30 -14.58
C ALA A 39 1.89 2.68 -14.02
N ALA A 40 3.02 2.84 -14.71
CA ALA A 40 4.33 2.40 -14.23
C ALA A 40 4.77 3.19 -12.99
N PHE A 41 4.69 4.52 -13.04
CA PHE A 41 4.95 5.40 -11.90
C PHE A 41 4.09 5.02 -10.68
N ALA A 42 2.79 4.80 -10.88
CA ALA A 42 1.89 4.40 -9.82
C ALA A 42 2.28 3.05 -9.20
N ASN A 43 2.72 2.08 -9.99
CA ASN A 43 3.20 0.79 -9.49
C ASN A 43 4.47 0.94 -8.64
N GLU A 44 5.44 1.75 -9.08
CA GLU A 44 6.67 1.99 -8.33
C GLU A 44 6.39 2.63 -6.97
N GLU A 45 5.53 3.65 -6.95
CA GLU A 45 5.12 4.34 -5.72
C GLU A 45 4.32 3.42 -4.78
N LEU A 46 3.44 2.55 -5.30
CA LEU A 46 2.74 1.54 -4.51
C LEU A 46 3.71 0.55 -3.85
N ILE A 47 4.76 0.13 -4.58
CA ILE A 47 5.80 -0.75 -4.05
C ILE A 47 6.60 -0.03 -2.95
N ALA A 48 6.94 1.24 -3.15
CA ALA A 48 7.66 2.04 -2.16
C ALA A 48 6.83 2.19 -0.87
N LEU A 49 5.55 2.57 -0.99
CA LEU A 49 4.63 2.74 0.12
C LEU A 49 4.45 1.45 0.92
N THR A 50 4.26 0.32 0.24
CA THR A 50 4.08 -0.98 0.89
C THR A 50 5.36 -1.47 1.59
N LYS A 51 6.54 -1.22 1.00
CA LYS A 51 7.83 -1.52 1.63
C LYS A 51 8.06 -0.69 2.90
N ASP A 52 7.75 0.61 2.87
CA ASP A 52 7.88 1.48 4.05
C ASP A 52 7.00 0.97 5.20
N VAL A 53 5.74 0.70 4.90
CA VAL A 53 4.78 0.17 5.87
C VAL A 53 5.23 -1.19 6.43
N HIS A 54 5.72 -2.08 5.58
CA HIS A 54 6.25 -3.38 6.01
C HIS A 54 7.44 -3.21 6.96
N ASN A 55 8.40 -2.34 6.62
CA ASN A 55 9.57 -2.08 7.44
C ASN A 55 9.17 -1.52 8.82
N ARG A 56 8.17 -0.63 8.89
CA ARG A 56 7.65 -0.13 10.17
C ARG A 56 7.01 -1.23 11.02
N GLN A 57 6.28 -2.15 10.41
CA GLN A 57 5.70 -3.29 11.13
C GLN A 57 6.77 -4.27 11.63
N GLU A 58 7.78 -4.56 10.82
CA GLU A 58 8.91 -5.38 11.23
C GLU A 58 9.67 -4.75 12.41
N LEU A 59 9.97 -3.45 12.32
CA LEU A 59 10.62 -2.71 13.40
C LEU A 59 9.78 -2.75 14.68
N ARG A 60 8.46 -2.53 14.59
CA ARG A 60 7.54 -2.66 15.72
C ARG A 60 7.59 -4.07 16.31
N SER A 61 7.47 -5.11 15.48
CA SER A 61 7.54 -6.50 15.95
C SER A 61 8.84 -6.79 16.71
N ARG A 62 9.99 -6.30 16.21
CA ARG A 62 11.30 -6.52 16.86
C ARG A 62 11.42 -5.78 18.20
N LEU A 63 10.84 -4.58 18.33
CA LEU A 63 10.89 -3.79 19.55
C LEU A 63 10.00 -4.34 20.67
N PHE A 64 8.92 -5.05 20.34
CA PHE A 64 7.93 -5.54 21.31
C PHE A 64 7.91 -7.07 21.51
N ALA A 65 8.82 -7.83 20.88
CA ALA A 65 8.90 -9.31 21.01
C ALA A 65 9.67 -9.81 22.25
N ARG A 66 9.50 -9.17 23.42
CA ARG A 66 10.21 -9.52 24.66
C ARG A 66 9.32 -10.24 25.67
#